data_AF-A0A3A5ANV1-F1
#
_entry.id   AF-A0A3A5ANV1-F1
#
_cell.length_a   1.000
_cell.length_b   1.000
_cell.length_c   1.000
_cell.angle_alpha   90.00
_cell.angle_beta   90.00
_cell.angle_gamma   90.00
#
_symmetry.space_group_name_H-M   'P 1'
#
loop_
_entity.id
_entity.type
_entity.pdbx_description
1 polymer ?
#
loop_
_entity_poly.entity_id
_entity_poly.type
_entity_poly.pdbx_seq_one_letter_code
_entity_poly.pdbx_strand_id
1 'polypeptide(L)' 'MAYTPELSLESSCTLRRIACALGVPMTKAMEMVFEFIPQVLDKQKVCDGCRDKTRCESCNFNQSGKII' A
#
# COMPACT_ATOMS: atom_id res chain seq x y z
N MET A 1 -9.38 -12.04 -8.19
CA MET A 1 -10.06 -11.57 -6.96
C MET A 1 -9.00 -10.95 -6.07
N ALA A 2 -9.27 -9.79 -5.47
CA ALA A 2 -8.43 -9.30 -4.38
C ALA A 2 -8.85 -10.08 -3.13
N TYR A 3 -7.93 -10.87 -2.57
CA TYR A 3 -8.17 -11.54 -1.29
C TYR A 3 -8.37 -10.47 -0.22
N THR A 4 -9.41 -10.58 0.60
CA THR A 4 -9.56 -9.71 1.78
C THR A 4 -8.44 -10.08 2.74
N PRO A 5 -7.47 -9.19 3.00
CA PRO A 5 -6.41 -9.52 3.94
C PRO A 5 -6.98 -9.58 5.35
N GLU A 6 -6.78 -10.71 6.03
CA GLU A 6 -7.06 -10.81 7.46
C GLU A 6 -5.96 -10.06 8.23
N LEU A 7 -6.35 -9.00 8.93
CA LEU A 7 -5.45 -8.25 9.79
C LEU A 7 -5.41 -8.87 11.19
N SER A 8 -4.23 -8.87 11.82
CA SER A 8 -4.13 -9.17 13.24
C SER A 8 -4.93 -8.15 14.06
N LEU A 9 -5.25 -8.50 15.31
CA LEU A 9 -5.92 -7.59 16.24
C LEU A 9 -5.11 -6.29 16.44
N GLU A 10 -3.79 -6.40 16.51
CA GLU A 10 -2.87 -5.27 16.66
C GLU A 10 -2.92 -4.34 15.43
N SER A 11 -2.74 -4.90 14.23
CA SER A 11 -2.81 -4.13 12.98
C SER A 11 -4.17 -3.47 12.80
N SER A 12 -5.25 -4.18 13.18
CA SER A 12 -6.62 -3.64 13.16
C SER A 12 -6.79 -2.46 14.11
N CYS A 13 -6.23 -2.54 15.32
CA CYS A 13 -6.25 -1.43 16.27
C CYS A 13 -5.49 -0.21 15.75
N THR A 14 -4.31 -0.43 15.16
CA THR A 14 -3.51 0.64 14.56
C THR A 14 -4.24 1.31 13.41
N LEU A 15 -4.80 0.53 12.48
CA LEU A 15 -5.57 1.06 11.35
C LEU A 15 -6.80 1.84 11.82
N ARG A 16 -7.51 1.36 12.86
CA ARG A 16 -8.64 2.08 13.46
C ARG A 16 -8.23 3.43 14.02
N ARG A 17 -7.09 3.51 14.72
CA ARG A 17 -6.57 4.78 15.25
C ARG A 17 -6.26 5.78 14.15
N ILE A 18 -5.63 5.33 13.06
CA ILE A 18 -5.36 6.15 11.87
C ILE A 18 -6.68 6.64 11.27
N ALA A 19 -7.63 5.74 11.05
CA ALA A 19 -8.93 6.06 10.48
C ALA A 19 -9.70 7.09 11.33
N CYS A 20 -9.71 6.92 12.66
CA CYS A 20 -10.29 7.89 13.58
C CYS A 20 -9.60 9.25 13.52
N ALA A 21 -8.26 9.29 13.48
CA ALA A 21 -7.50 10.54 13.41
C ALA A 21 -7.77 11.30 12.10
N LEU A 22 -7.98 10.59 11.00
CA LEU A 22 -8.26 11.16 9.68
C LEU A 22 -9.75 11.41 9.42
N GLY A 23 -10.65 10.95 10.30
CA GLY A 23 -12.10 11.09 10.14
C GLY A 23 -12.68 10.27 8.97
N VAL A 24 -12.09 9.12 8.64
CA VAL A 24 -12.50 8.28 7.51
C VAL A 24 -12.79 6.83 7.91
N PRO A 25 -13.50 6.04 7.08
CA PRO A 25 -13.63 4.60 7.29
C PRO A 25 -12.28 3.87 7.23
N MET A 26 -12.14 2.77 7.98
CA MET A 26 -10.90 1.96 8.01
C MET A 26 -10.46 1.45 6.64
N THR A 27 -11.40 1.11 5.76
CA THR A 27 -11.11 0.68 4.38
C THR A 27 -10.41 1.79 3.58
N LYS A 28 -10.90 3.03 3.70
CA LYS A 28 -10.29 4.19 3.05
C LYS A 28 -8.92 4.53 3.65
N ALA A 29 -8.80 4.44 4.98
CA ALA A 29 -7.51 4.58 5.65
C ALA A 29 -6.50 3.55 5.14
N MET A 30 -6.92 2.31 4.91
CA MET A 30 -6.05 1.25 4.41
C MET A 30 -5.60 1.50 2.97
N GLU A 31 -6.50 1.96 2.09
CA GLU A 31 -6.13 2.39 0.73
C GLU A 31 -5.08 3.51 0.77
N MET A 32 -5.28 4.54 1.60
CA MET A 32 -4.33 5.64 1.74
C MET A 32 -2.96 5.18 2.25
N VAL A 33 -2.93 4.22 3.18
CA VAL A 33 -1.66 3.60 3.62
C VAL A 33 -0.97 2.93 2.42
N PHE A 34 -1.69 2.14 1.62
CA PHE A 34 -1.11 1.50 0.44
C PHE A 34 -0.67 2.48 -0.66
N GLU A 35 -1.30 3.65 -0.77
CA GLU A 35 -0.87 4.73 -1.66
C GLU A 35 0.38 5.47 -1.12
N PHE A 36 0.53 5.54 0.20
CA PHE A 36 1.66 6.20 0.86
C PHE A 36 2.92 5.34 0.89
N ILE A 37 2.79 4.03 1.12
CA ILE A 37 3.92 3.10 1.27
C ILE A 37 4.94 3.16 0.12
N PRO A 38 4.55 3.23 -1.18
CA PRO A 38 5.48 3.38 -2.30
C PRO A 38 6.30 4.68 -2.30
N GLN A 39 5.89 5.68 -1.52
CA GLN A 39 6.58 6.96 -1.40
C GLN A 39 7.70 6.92 -0.34
N VAL A 40 7.62 6.00 0.62
CA VAL A 40 8.56 5.90 1.75
C VAL A 40 9.50 4.69 1.69
N LEU A 41 9.11 3.62 1.00
CA LEU A 41 9.96 2.44 0.85
C LEU A 41 11.00 2.61 -0.26
N ASP A 42 12.12 1.90 -0.10
CA ASP A 42 13.12 1.72 -1.15
C ASP A 42 12.51 0.92 -2.32
N LYS A 43 12.18 1.65 -3.38
CA LYS A 43 11.53 1.10 -4.58
C LYS A 43 12.36 -0.02 -5.21
N GLN A 44 13.69 0.12 -5.23
CA GLN A 44 14.57 -0.85 -5.87
C GLN A 44 14.54 -2.17 -5.10
N LYS A 45 14.65 -2.14 -3.77
CA LYS A 45 14.55 -3.35 -2.93
C LYS A 45 13.21 -4.07 -3.10
N VAL A 46 12.12 -3.33 -3.21
CA VAL A 46 10.79 -3.90 -3.45
C VAL A 46 10.71 -4.55 -4.83
N CYS A 47 11.25 -3.90 -5.87
CA CYS A 47 11.31 -4.44 -7.21
C CYS A 47 12.19 -5.70 -7.31
N ASP A 48 13.33 -5.73 -6.63
CA ASP A 48 14.24 -6.89 -6.61
C ASP A 48 13.59 -8.11 -5.94
N GLY A 49 12.76 -7.89 -4.92
CA GLY A 49 11.96 -8.94 -4.26
C GLY A 49 10.69 -9.34 -5.01
N CYS A 50 10.31 -8.64 -6.08
CA CYS A 50 9.07 -8.87 -6.80
C CYS A 50 9.12 -10.17 -7.63
N ARG A 51 8.20 -11.10 -7.36
CA ARG A 51 8.13 -12.41 -8.03
C ARG A 51 7.26 -12.41 -9.29
N ASP A 52 6.39 -11.42 -9.46
CA ASP A 52 5.48 -11.33 -10.59
C ASP A 52 5.73 -10.03 -11.37
N LYS A 53 6.38 -10.18 -12.54
CA LYS A 53 6.73 -9.06 -13.40
C LYS A 53 5.60 -8.68 -14.38
N THR A 54 4.51 -9.44 -14.45
CA THR A 54 3.43 -9.22 -15.43
C THR A 54 2.67 -7.90 -15.20
N ARG A 55 2.78 -7.32 -14.00
CA ARG A 55 2.11 -6.07 -13.62
C ARG A 55 3.07 -4.92 -13.30
N CYS A 56 4.36 -5.07 -13.62
CA CYS A 56 5.36 -4.05 -13.35
C CYS A 56 5.06 -2.72 -14.05
N GLU A 57 4.39 -2.70 -15.20
CA GLU A 57 4.04 -1.48 -15.94
C GLU A 57 3.02 -0.60 -15.21
N SER A 58 2.17 -1.19 -14.37
CA SER A 58 1.14 -0.49 -13.59
C SER A 58 1.44 -0.48 -12.08
N CYS A 59 2.67 -0.85 -11.70
CA CYS A 59 3.07 -0.98 -10.31
C CYS A 59 3.45 0.38 -9.71
N ASN A 60 2.90 0.72 -8.53
CA ASN A 60 3.18 1.98 -7.84
C ASN A 60 4.65 2.17 -7.43
N PHE A 61 5.43 1.08 -7.36
CA PHE A 61 6.87 1.13 -7.08
C PHE A 61 7.72 1.36 -8.34
N ASN A 62 7.21 1.04 -9.53
CA ASN A 62 7.92 1.17 -10.80
C ASN A 62 7.46 2.44 -11.55
N GLN A 63 7.79 3.62 -11.01
CA GLN A 63 7.42 4.91 -11.59
C GLN A 63 8.33 5.34 -12.76
N SER A 64 8.72 4.41 -13.63
CA SER A 64 9.50 4.69 -14.84
C SER A 64 8.77 5.58 -15.88
N GLY A 65 7.57 6.10 -15.57
CA GLY A 65 6.73 6.86 -16.50
C GLY A 65 5.83 7.94 -15.89
N LYS A 66 6.03 8.38 -14.64
CA LYS A 66 5.39 9.62 -14.14
C LYS A 66 6.39 10.76 -14.20
N ILE A 67 6.52 11.34 -15.40
CA ILE A 67 7.05 12.68 -15.58
C ILE A 67 6.04 13.63 -14.91
N ILE A 68 6.49 14.37 -13.90
CA ILE A 68 5.75 15.51 -13.35
C ILE A 68 5.83 16.66 -14.35
#